data_AF-A0A9E0IPX9-F1
#
_entry.id   AF-A0A9E0IPX9-F1
#
_cell.length_a   1.000
_cell.length_b   1.000
_cell.length_c   1.000
_cell.angle_alpha   90.00
_cell.angle_beta   90.00
_cell.angle_gamma   90.00
#
_symmetry.space_group_name_H-M   'P 1'
#
loop_
_entity.id
_entity.type
_entity.pdbx_description
1 polymer ?
#
loop_
_entity_poly.entity_id
_entity_poly.type
_entity_poly.pdbx_seq_one_letter_code
_entity_poly.pdbx_strand_id
1 'polypeptide(L)'
;MSPRAGLVLVLLAATVAGSLVTPDAAAQPRPRRFASVVSYQSCSTSWAFACGKTDAGGRRYGTAHEQRHCQTYTFRPDGTVSVAGDLLLGLGQAGTYRLFGDRVRLELQNEEGPPDVFELPLGKGGATLGGMKRLGS
;
A
#
# COMPACT_ATOMS: atom_id res chain seq x y z
N MET A 1 -2.05 -30.76 27.55
CA MET A 1 -3.04 -29.67 27.59
C MET A 1 -3.20 -29.10 26.20
N SER A 2 -4.38 -29.32 25.60
CA SER A 2 -4.88 -28.70 24.36
C SER A 2 -5.26 -27.22 24.63
N PRO A 3 -5.53 -26.34 23.63
CA PRO A 3 -6.07 -26.71 22.31
C PRO A 3 -5.47 -26.02 21.08
N ARG A 4 -5.51 -26.76 19.97
CA ARG A 4 -5.59 -26.23 18.61
C ARG A 4 -7.04 -25.76 18.40
N ALA A 5 -7.24 -24.48 18.09
CA ALA A 5 -8.54 -23.96 17.68
C ALA A 5 -8.63 -24.06 16.14
N GLY A 6 -9.49 -24.97 15.67
CA GLY A 6 -9.89 -25.07 14.27
C GLY A 6 -10.85 -23.92 13.93
N LEU A 7 -10.57 -23.22 12.83
CA LEU A 7 -11.47 -22.20 12.29
C LEU A 7 -12.47 -22.89 11.35
N VAL A 8 -13.76 -22.75 11.68
CA VAL A 8 -14.88 -23.25 10.88
C VAL A 8 -15.16 -22.27 9.74
N LEU A 9 -15.07 -22.74 8.49
CA LEU A 9 -15.46 -21.99 7.30
C LEU A 9 -16.90 -22.38 6.93
N VAL A 10 -17.84 -21.45 7.04
CA VAL A 10 -19.24 -21.65 6.61
C VAL A 10 -19.37 -21.17 5.16
N LEU A 11 -19.51 -22.09 4.21
CA LEU A 11 -19.86 -21.81 2.82
C LEU A 11 -21.37 -22.02 2.62
N LEU A 12 -22.13 -20.95 2.39
CA LEU A 12 -23.46 -21.06 1.80
C LEU A 12 -23.33 -21.13 0.27
N ALA A 13 -23.68 -22.27 -0.31
CA ALA A 13 -23.83 -22.43 -1.76
C ALA A 13 -25.29 -22.14 -2.15
N ALA A 14 -25.51 -21.10 -2.94
CA ALA A 14 -26.79 -20.88 -3.63
C ALA A 14 -26.65 -21.38 -5.07
N THR A 15 -27.33 -22.49 -5.39
CA THR A 15 -27.48 -23.00 -6.76
C THR A 15 -28.54 -22.18 -7.50
N VAL A 16 -28.13 -21.51 -8.57
CA VAL A 16 -29.06 -20.99 -9.60
C VAL A 16 -28.71 -21.67 -10.91
N ALA A 17 -29.67 -22.43 -11.44
CA ALA A 17 -29.58 -23.07 -12.74
C ALA A 17 -29.95 -22.09 -13.86
N GLY A 18 -29.26 -22.22 -15.00
CA GLY A 18 -29.78 -21.85 -16.32
C GLY A 18 -29.21 -20.59 -16.96
N SER A 19 -28.31 -20.77 -17.93
CA SER A 19 -28.56 -20.51 -19.37
C SER A 19 -27.25 -20.26 -20.13
N LEU A 20 -27.25 -20.76 -21.38
CA LEU A 20 -26.16 -20.74 -22.36
C LEU A 20 -25.47 -19.37 -22.48
N VAL A 21 -24.14 -19.36 -22.44
CA VAL A 21 -23.34 -18.16 -22.79
C VAL A 21 -22.47 -18.48 -24.00
N THR A 22 -22.79 -17.77 -25.08
CA THR A 22 -22.04 -17.60 -26.33
C THR A 22 -20.57 -17.25 -26.07
N PRO A 23 -19.60 -17.82 -26.81
CA PRO A 23 -18.21 -17.43 -26.70
C PRO A 23 -17.93 -16.27 -27.65
N ASP A 24 -18.24 -15.03 -27.27
CA ASP A 24 -17.53 -13.87 -27.83
C ASP A 24 -17.74 -12.61 -26.99
N ALA A 25 -16.79 -11.69 -27.10
CA ALA A 25 -16.53 -10.49 -26.30
C ALA A 25 -15.58 -10.75 -25.12
N ALA A 26 -14.31 -10.46 -25.37
CA ALA A 26 -13.24 -10.29 -24.40
C ALA A 26 -13.77 -9.76 -23.07
N ALA A 27 -13.83 -10.64 -22.07
CA ALA A 27 -14.07 -10.27 -20.69
C ALA A 27 -12.95 -9.31 -20.30
N GLN A 28 -13.20 -7.99 -20.40
CA GLN A 28 -12.35 -7.00 -19.77
C GLN A 28 -12.19 -7.47 -18.32
N PRO A 29 -10.96 -7.75 -17.87
CA PRO A 29 -10.76 -8.16 -16.49
C PRO A 29 -11.31 -7.04 -15.64
N ARG A 30 -12.45 -7.27 -14.98
CA ARG A 30 -13.03 -6.31 -14.04
C ARG A 30 -11.90 -5.93 -13.09
N PRO A 31 -11.63 -4.63 -12.88
CA PRO A 31 -10.55 -4.20 -12.02
C PRO A 31 -10.74 -4.88 -10.66
N ARG A 32 -9.77 -5.72 -10.29
CA ARG A 32 -9.86 -6.47 -9.03
C ARG A 32 -9.72 -5.47 -7.87
N ARG A 33 -10.42 -5.76 -6.79
CA ARG A 33 -10.36 -5.00 -5.52
C ARG A 33 -10.08 -5.98 -4.39
N PHE A 34 -9.65 -5.47 -3.24
CA PHE A 34 -9.55 -6.30 -2.04
C PHE A 34 -10.96 -6.69 -1.57
N ALA A 35 -11.13 -7.93 -1.13
CA ALA A 35 -12.42 -8.43 -0.63
C ALA A 35 -12.73 -7.92 0.78
N SER A 36 -11.72 -7.45 1.51
CA SER A 36 -11.81 -6.89 2.86
C SER A 36 -10.99 -5.61 2.95
N VAL A 37 -11.11 -4.89 4.06
CA VAL A 37 -10.17 -3.82 4.38
C VAL A 37 -8.78 -4.45 4.57
N VAL A 38 -7.76 -3.88 3.93
CA VAL A 38 -6.37 -4.31 4.07
C VAL A 38 -5.50 -3.10 4.36
N SER A 39 -4.66 -3.20 5.40
CA SER A 39 -3.73 -2.14 5.78
C SER A 39 -2.30 -2.63 5.67
N TYR A 40 -1.44 -1.80 5.08
CA TYR A 40 -0.01 -2.05 4.98
C TYR A 40 0.76 -0.90 5.59
N GLN A 41 1.85 -1.21 6.28
CA GLN A 41 2.78 -0.22 6.81
C GLN A 41 4.10 -0.31 6.05
N SER A 42 4.57 0.83 5.57
CA SER A 42 5.91 1.00 4.99
C SER A 42 6.67 1.97 5.87
N CYS A 43 7.84 1.56 6.36
CA CYS A 43 8.70 2.42 7.16
C CYS A 43 10.07 2.55 6.51
N SER A 44 10.61 3.76 6.51
CA SER A 44 12.00 4.04 6.17
C SER A 44 12.73 4.60 7.39
N THR A 45 14.03 4.35 7.43
CA THR A 45 14.92 4.94 8.42
C THR A 45 15.85 5.92 7.69
N SER A 46 15.91 7.16 8.15
CA SER A 46 16.90 8.15 7.75
C SER A 46 17.82 8.47 8.92
N TRP A 47 19.01 9.00 8.62
CA TRP A 47 19.95 9.46 9.63
C TRP A 47 20.09 10.98 9.55
N ALA A 48 19.80 11.65 10.65
CA ALA A 48 20.05 13.08 10.79
C ALA A 48 21.45 13.28 11.40
N PHE A 49 22.29 14.05 10.70
CA PHE A 49 23.65 14.35 11.14
C PHE A 49 23.75 15.79 11.61
N ALA A 50 24.17 15.99 12.86
CA ALA A 50 24.54 17.30 13.38
C ALA A 50 26.07 17.37 13.50
N CYS A 51 26.70 18.22 12.68
CA CYS A 51 28.13 18.48 12.75
C CYS A 51 28.41 19.58 13.79
N GLY A 52 29.38 19.42 14.70
CA GLY A 52 29.57 20.47 15.70
C GLY A 52 30.72 20.39 16.70
N LYS A 53 31.68 19.48 16.57
CA LYS A 53 32.86 19.46 17.45
C LYS A 53 34.12 19.21 16.62
N THR A 54 35.15 20.03 16.83
CA THR A 54 36.49 19.78 16.30
C THR A 54 37.40 19.43 17.49
N ASP A 55 38.16 18.34 17.42
CA ASP A 55 39.15 18.03 18.46
C ASP A 55 40.42 18.88 18.33
N ALA A 56 41.35 18.74 19.29
CA ALA A 56 42.64 19.43 19.26
C ALA A 56 43.54 19.01 18.08
N GLY A 57 43.23 17.91 17.40
CA GLY A 57 43.91 17.41 16.20
C GLY A 57 43.25 17.86 14.89
N GLY A 58 42.21 18.70 14.93
CA GLY A 58 41.51 19.21 13.75
C GLY A 58 40.46 18.26 13.15
N ARG A 59 40.12 17.15 13.81
CA ARG A 59 39.12 16.18 13.32
C ARG A 59 37.72 16.67 13.67
N ARG A 60 36.81 16.63 12.70
CA ARG A 60 35.39 16.97 12.91
C ARG A 60 34.59 15.76 13.34
N TYR A 61 33.85 15.91 14.44
CA TYR A 61 32.89 14.97 14.97
C TYR A 61 31.47 15.55 14.88
N GLY A 62 30.50 14.67 14.66
CA GLY A 62 29.09 14.98 14.68
C GLY A 62 28.32 13.91 15.46
N THR A 63 27.10 14.25 15.85
CA THR A 63 26.14 13.25 16.33
C THR A 63 25.26 12.80 15.17
N ALA A 64 24.96 11.51 15.13
CA ALA A 64 23.99 10.94 14.21
C ALA A 64 22.81 10.42 15.03
N HIS A 65 21.60 10.79 14.61
CA HIS A 65 20.36 10.30 15.23
C HIS A 65 19.53 9.57 14.17
N GLU A 66 19.07 8.38 14.53
CA GLU A 66 18.14 7.63 13.70
C GLU A 66 16.76 8.33 13.72
N GLN A 67 16.17 8.51 12.54
CA GLN A 67 14.80 8.95 12.37
C GLN A 67 14.03 7.88 11.62
N ARG A 68 12.95 7.41 12.22
CA ARG A 68 12.05 6.44 11.61
C ARG A 68 10.82 7.15 11.10
N HIS A 69 10.48 6.90 9.85
CA HIS A 69 9.33 7.47 9.18
C HIS A 69 8.44 6.35 8.70
N CYS A 70 7.17 6.37 9.06
CA CYS A 70 6.23 5.33 8.65
C CYS A 70 5.05 5.92 7.89
N GLN A 71 4.59 5.20 6.89
CA GLN A 71 3.35 5.44 6.15
C GLN A 71 2.47 4.20 6.24
N THR A 72 1.17 4.42 6.39
CA THR A 72 0.14 3.38 6.43
C THR A 72 -0.82 3.59 5.27
N TYR A 73 -1.00 2.55 4.46
CA TYR A 73 -1.96 2.52 3.36
C TYR A 73 -3.13 1.65 3.78
N THR A 74 -4.34 2.20 3.77
CA THR A 74 -5.56 1.44 4.08
C THR A 74 -6.45 1.37 2.85
N PHE A 75 -6.59 0.16 2.33
CA PHE A 75 -7.39 -0.17 1.15
C PHE A 75 -8.75 -0.70 1.56
N ARG A 76 -9.83 -0.14 1.00
CA ARG A 76 -11.19 -0.59 1.26
C ARG A 76 -11.79 -1.33 0.06
N PRO A 77 -12.74 -2.27 0.25
CA PRO A 77 -13.36 -3.01 -0.87
C PRO A 77 -14.13 -2.13 -1.86
N ASP A 78 -14.53 -0.93 -1.45
CA ASP A 78 -15.20 0.06 -2.30
C ASP A 78 -14.26 0.71 -3.33
N GLY A 79 -12.95 0.40 -3.29
CA GLY A 79 -11.95 0.94 -4.21
C GLY A 79 -11.27 2.22 -3.71
N THR A 80 -11.54 2.63 -2.47
CA THR A 80 -10.89 3.79 -1.86
C THR A 80 -9.60 3.40 -1.13
N VAL A 81 -8.65 4.32 -1.11
CA VAL A 81 -7.43 4.22 -0.32
C VAL A 81 -7.25 5.48 0.52
N SER A 82 -6.78 5.30 1.76
CA SER A 82 -6.32 6.39 2.61
C SER A 82 -4.88 6.16 3.06
N VAL A 83 -4.07 7.21 2.99
CA VAL A 83 -2.65 7.20 3.33
C VAL A 83 -2.42 8.12 4.54
N ALA A 84 -1.78 7.59 5.58
CA ALA A 84 -1.45 8.34 6.79
C ALA A 84 0.00 8.08 7.21
N GLY A 85 0.74 9.12 7.59
CA GLY A 85 2.13 8.98 8.03
C GLY A 85 2.96 10.24 7.97
N ASP A 86 4.25 10.09 8.28
CA ASP A 86 5.15 11.22 8.60
C ASP A 86 5.88 11.81 7.38
N LEU A 87 5.81 11.17 6.20
CA LEU A 87 6.58 11.61 5.02
C LEU A 87 5.81 11.59 3.68
N LEU A 88 6.25 12.49 2.80
CA LEU A 88 6.16 12.54 1.33
C LEU A 88 4.81 12.64 0.62
N LEU A 89 3.71 12.16 1.19
CA LEU A 89 2.39 12.21 0.54
C LEU A 89 1.36 13.05 1.31
N GLY A 90 1.83 13.98 2.14
CA GLY A 90 0.93 14.81 2.96
C GLY A 90 0.22 14.01 4.06
N LEU A 91 -0.11 14.70 5.14
CA LEU A 91 -0.89 14.13 6.22
C LEU A 91 -2.31 13.86 5.69
N GLY A 92 -2.70 12.59 5.55
CA GLY A 92 -4.09 12.23 5.30
C GLY A 92 -4.55 12.31 3.84
N GLN A 93 -3.69 11.99 2.86
CA GLN A 93 -4.14 11.87 1.47
C GLN A 93 -5.12 10.71 1.28
N ALA A 94 -6.18 10.97 0.53
CA ALA A 94 -7.16 9.98 0.11
C ALA A 94 -7.21 9.89 -1.42
N GLY A 95 -7.62 8.73 -1.91
CA GLY A 95 -7.67 8.49 -3.33
C GLY A 95 -8.40 7.21 -3.68
N THR A 96 -8.17 6.73 -4.89
CA THR A 96 -8.69 5.45 -5.37
C THR A 96 -7.57 4.49 -5.72
N TYR A 97 -7.90 3.20 -5.78
CA TYR A 97 -6.95 2.19 -6.22
C TYR A 97 -7.59 1.15 -7.14
N ARG A 98 -6.73 0.48 -7.89
CA ARG A 98 -7.08 -0.67 -8.73
C ARG A 98 -6.00 -1.74 -8.65
N LEU A 99 -6.41 -3.00 -8.63
CA LEU A 99 -5.48 -4.14 -8.68
C LEU A 99 -5.27 -4.62 -10.11
N PHE A 100 -4.01 -4.81 -10.47
CA PHE A 100 -3.54 -5.32 -11.74
C PHE A 100 -2.61 -6.51 -11.49
N GLY A 101 -3.18 -7.71 -11.38
CA GLY A 101 -2.41 -8.92 -11.07
C GLY A 101 -1.70 -8.81 -9.72
N ASP A 102 -0.38 -8.71 -9.75
CA ASP A 102 0.52 -8.56 -8.60
C ASP A 102 0.84 -7.09 -8.28
N ARG A 103 0.08 -6.12 -8.80
CA ARG A 103 0.31 -4.70 -8.57
C ARG A 103 -0.95 -3.97 -8.11
N VAL A 104 -0.73 -2.91 -7.36
CA VAL A 104 -1.73 -1.91 -7.01
C VAL A 104 -1.36 -0.62 -7.71
N ARG A 105 -2.31 -0.05 -8.46
CA ARG A 105 -2.22 1.33 -8.93
C ARG A 105 -3.02 2.23 -8.00
N LEU A 106 -2.41 3.29 -7.51
CA LEU A 106 -3.04 4.33 -6.70
C LEU A 106 -3.23 5.58 -7.54
N GLU A 107 -4.33 6.27 -7.33
CA GLU A 107 -4.58 7.62 -7.82
C GLU A 107 -4.90 8.47 -6.58
N LEU A 108 -3.91 9.25 -6.12
CA LEU A 108 -4.01 10.06 -4.92
C LEU A 108 -4.34 11.51 -5.29
N GLN A 109 -5.32 12.10 -4.61
CA GLN A 109 -5.71 13.48 -4.84
C GLN A 109 -4.63 14.43 -4.32
N ASN A 110 -4.22 15.37 -5.17
CA ASN A 110 -3.38 16.50 -4.79
C ASN A 110 -4.27 17.72 -4.50
N GLU A 111 -3.87 18.56 -3.56
CA GLU A 111 -4.68 19.73 -3.16
C GLU A 111 -4.82 20.77 -4.28
N GLU A 112 -3.86 20.86 -5.20
CA GLU A 112 -3.80 21.92 -6.22
C GLU A 112 -3.52 21.42 -7.65
N GLY A 113 -3.73 20.12 -7.94
CA GLY A 113 -3.34 19.57 -9.25
C GLY A 113 -4.03 18.27 -9.64
N PRO A 114 -3.70 17.73 -10.83
CA PRO A 114 -4.16 16.40 -11.23
C PRO A 114 -3.68 15.33 -10.23
N PRO A 115 -4.43 14.23 -10.09
CA PRO A 115 -4.11 13.19 -9.14
C PRO A 115 -2.78 12.51 -9.50
N ASP A 116 -1.94 12.30 -8.50
CA ASP A 116 -0.71 11.56 -8.70
C ASP A 116 -1.00 10.06 -8.85
N VAL A 117 -0.38 9.46 -9.85
CA VAL A 117 -0.53 8.03 -10.14
C VAL A 117 0.70 7.27 -9.67
N PHE A 118 0.49 6.30 -8.80
CA PHE A 118 1.55 5.43 -8.28
C PHE A 118 1.27 3.96 -8.58
N GLU A 119 2.32 3.17 -8.66
CA GLU A 119 2.22 1.72 -8.76
C GLU A 119 3.10 1.06 -7.70
N LEU A 120 2.54 0.04 -7.04
CA LEU A 120 3.19 -0.73 -6.00
C LEU A 120 3.04 -2.22 -6.31
N PRO A 121 4.14 -2.99 -6.31
CA PRO A 121 4.04 -4.43 -6.39
C PRO A 121 3.50 -4.98 -5.06
N LEU A 122 2.67 -6.01 -5.14
CA LEU A 122 2.23 -6.84 -4.04
C LEU A 122 3.23 -7.98 -3.87
N GLY A 123 3.68 -8.22 -2.64
CA GLY A 123 4.43 -9.41 -2.30
C GLY A 123 3.62 -10.68 -2.53
N LYS A 124 4.29 -11.85 -2.50
CA LYS A 124 3.63 -13.15 -2.70
C LYS A 124 2.40 -13.27 -1.78
N GLY A 125 1.25 -13.55 -2.39
CA GLY A 125 -0.03 -13.69 -1.68
C GLY A 125 -0.69 -12.38 -1.24
N GLY A 126 -0.17 -11.21 -1.64
CA GLY A 126 -0.75 -9.91 -1.27
C GLY A 126 -0.56 -9.54 0.20
N ALA A 127 0.44 -10.11 0.87
CA ALA A 127 0.68 -9.87 2.30
C ALA A 127 1.55 -8.63 2.58
N THR A 128 2.30 -8.15 1.57
CA THR A 128 3.19 -6.99 1.69
C THR A 128 3.06 -6.07 0.48
N LEU A 129 3.39 -4.80 0.66
CA LEU A 129 3.64 -3.86 -0.44
C LEU A 129 5.15 -3.75 -0.65
N GLY A 130 5.57 -3.75 -1.91
CA GLY A 130 6.94 -3.37 -2.28
C GLY A 130 7.09 -1.87 -2.47
N GLY A 131 8.26 -1.47 -2.97
CA GLY A 131 8.60 -0.06 -3.20
C GLY A 131 7.63 0.63 -4.17
N MET A 132 7.24 1.85 -3.84
CA MET A 132 6.34 2.67 -4.64
C MET A 132 7.08 3.32 -5.82
N LYS A 133 6.46 3.28 -7.00
CA LYS A 133 6.94 3.97 -8.21
C LYS A 133 5.89 4.96 -8.70
N ARG A 134 6.24 6.25 -8.81
CA ARG A 134 5.38 7.26 -9.45
C ARG A 134 5.37 7.02 -10.96
N LEU A 135 4.18 7.00 -11.56
CA LEU A 135 3.98 6.81 -12.99
C LEU A 135 3.72 8.12 -13.73
N GLY A 136 3.23 9.14 -13.03
CA GLY A 136 2.95 10.45 -13.59
C GLY A 136 2.13 11.32 -12.63
N SER A 137 1.87 12.53 -13.09
CA SER A 137 1.02 13.57 -12.51
C SER A 137 0.14 14.14 -13.60
#